data_AF-A0A0Q8CXC4-F1
#
_entry.id   AF-A0A0Q8CXC4-F1
#
_cell.length_a   1.000
_cell.length_b   1.000
_cell.length_c   1.000
_cell.angle_alpha   90.00
_cell.angle_beta   90.00
_cell.angle_gamma   90.00
#
_symmetry.space_group_name_H-M   'P 1'
#
loop_
_entity.id
_entity.type
_entity.pdbx_description
1 polymer ?
#
loop_
_entity_poly.entity_id
_entity_poly.type
_entity_poly.pdbx_seq_one_letter_code
_entity_poly.pdbx_strand_id
1 'polypeptide(L)'
;MKLTVLSLATALALAASPAFATPPQAAALSIDCARPALPDQQAVARLTGIDNLGQAYAVRARLMADVGRACRRAGAQRVRIVLAEQAGDARRLAAVR
;
A
#
# COMPACT_ATOMS: atom_id res chain seq x y z
N MET A 1 16.86 43.42 -55.92
CA MET A 1 16.07 42.30 -55.36
C MET A 1 16.72 41.89 -54.04
N LYS A 2 16.13 42.22 -52.89
CA LYS A 2 16.65 41.86 -51.56
C LYS A 2 15.59 40.99 -50.88
N LEU A 3 15.91 39.71 -50.70
CA LEU A 3 15.07 38.71 -50.03
C LEU A 3 15.22 38.88 -48.52
N THR A 4 14.18 39.42 -47.87
CA THR A 4 14.06 39.48 -46.41
C THR A 4 13.64 38.10 -45.90
N VAL A 5 14.59 37.36 -45.33
CA VAL A 5 14.33 36.08 -44.67
C VAL A 5 13.75 36.38 -43.28
N LEU A 6 12.45 36.12 -43.10
CA LEU A 6 11.79 36.13 -41.79
C LEU A 6 12.02 34.77 -41.11
N SER A 7 12.90 34.72 -40.10
CA SER A 7 13.07 33.53 -39.27
C SER A 7 12.11 33.59 -38.07
N LEU A 8 10.99 32.86 -38.16
CA LEU A 8 10.16 32.51 -36.99
C LEU A 8 10.83 31.36 -36.23
N ALA A 9 11.46 31.66 -35.09
CA ALA A 9 11.91 30.64 -34.15
C ALA A 9 10.84 30.46 -33.06
N THR A 10 9.99 29.45 -33.23
CA THR A 10 8.98 29.04 -32.25
C THR A 10 9.68 28.30 -31.11
N ALA A 11 9.84 28.95 -29.96
CA ALA A 11 10.36 28.30 -28.75
C ALA A 11 9.25 27.43 -28.11
N LEU A 12 9.28 26.12 -28.35
CA LEU A 12 8.50 25.16 -27.57
C LEU A 12 9.16 24.96 -26.20
N ALA A 13 8.68 25.71 -25.20
CA ALA A 13 8.98 25.42 -23.80
C ALA A 13 8.15 24.20 -23.35
N LEU A 14 8.72 22.99 -23.45
CA LEU A 14 8.17 21.83 -22.77
C LEU A 14 8.38 22.02 -21.26
N ALA A 15 7.34 22.44 -20.56
CA ALA A 15 7.26 22.37 -19.11
C ALA A 15 7.22 20.89 -18.69
N ALA A 16 8.40 20.29 -18.52
CA ALA A 16 8.53 18.99 -17.89
C ALA A 16 8.31 19.16 -16.39
N SER A 17 7.04 19.06 -15.96
CA SER A 17 6.73 18.96 -14.53
C SER A 17 7.33 17.66 -13.99
N PRO A 18 8.13 17.70 -12.90
CA PRO A 18 8.59 16.48 -12.27
C PRO A 18 7.38 15.73 -11.70
N ALA A 19 7.07 14.59 -12.28
CA ALA A 19 6.14 13.64 -11.69
C ALA A 19 6.80 13.10 -10.41
N PHE A 20 6.46 13.69 -9.27
CA PHE A 20 6.78 13.11 -7.98
C PHE A 20 6.06 11.76 -7.90
N ALA A 21 6.83 10.67 -8.03
CA ALA A 21 6.35 9.34 -7.78
C ALA A 21 5.90 9.26 -6.32
N THR A 22 4.59 9.26 -6.09
CA THR A 22 4.02 8.95 -4.78
C THR A 22 4.56 7.58 -4.37
N PRO A 23 5.23 7.44 -3.21
CA PRO A 23 5.71 6.13 -2.78
C PRO A 23 4.52 5.16 -2.74
N PRO A 24 4.71 3.89 -3.17
CA PRO A 24 3.63 2.91 -3.15
C PRO A 24 3.10 2.85 -1.72
N GLN A 25 1.90 3.36 -1.53
CA GLN A 25 1.25 3.34 -0.23
C GLN A 25 1.07 1.86 0.11
N ALA A 26 1.77 1.39 1.14
CA ALA A 26 1.63 0.01 1.60
C ALA A 26 0.14 -0.29 1.72
N ALA A 27 -0.32 -1.30 0.98
CA ALA A 27 -1.71 -1.70 1.01
C ALA A 27 -2.10 -1.89 2.48
N ALA A 28 -3.18 -1.23 2.90
CA ALA A 28 -3.62 -1.24 4.28
C ALA A 28 -5.12 -1.42 4.32
N LEU A 29 -5.59 -2.24 5.26
CA LEU A 29 -7.02 -2.43 5.50
C LEU A 29 -7.38 -1.72 6.80
N SER A 30 -8.43 -0.91 6.76
CA SER A 30 -8.91 -0.15 7.92
C SER A 30 -10.25 -0.70 8.39
N ILE A 31 -10.36 -0.99 9.68
CA ILE A 31 -11.58 -1.49 10.33
C ILE A 31 -12.10 -0.44 11.29
N ASP A 32 -13.37 -0.08 11.17
CA ASP A 32 -14.12 0.70 12.16
C ASP A 32 -14.53 -0.20 13.32
N CYS A 33 -14.09 0.11 14.55
CA CYS A 33 -14.42 -0.69 15.72
C CYS A 33 -15.87 -0.55 16.18
N ALA A 34 -16.58 0.51 15.78
CA ALA A 34 -18.01 0.67 16.07
C ALA A 34 -18.87 -0.28 15.23
N ARG A 35 -18.40 -0.63 14.02
CA ARG A 35 -19.05 -1.57 13.11
C ARG A 35 -17.97 -2.45 12.45
N PRO A 36 -17.44 -3.44 13.20
CA PRO A 36 -16.31 -4.23 12.74
C PRO A 36 -16.74 -5.17 11.62
N ALA A 37 -16.63 -4.69 10.38
CA ALA A 37 -16.72 -5.49 9.16
C ALA A 37 -15.31 -5.74 8.66
N LEU A 38 -14.93 -7.02 8.53
CA LEU A 38 -13.67 -7.33 7.88
C LEU A 38 -13.77 -7.18 6.36
N PRO A 39 -12.65 -6.79 5.71
CA PRO A 39 -12.45 -6.93 4.29
C PRO A 39 -12.77 -8.34 3.79
N ASP A 40 -13.22 -8.40 2.54
CA ASP A 40 -13.45 -9.66 1.84
C ASP A 40 -12.13 -10.44 1.63
N GLN A 41 -12.26 -11.70 1.20
CA GLN A 41 -11.11 -12.59 0.98
C GLN A 41 -10.14 -12.04 -0.08
N GLN A 42 -10.65 -11.33 -1.09
CA GLN A 42 -9.83 -10.80 -2.17
C GLN A 42 -9.00 -9.60 -1.69
N ALA A 43 -9.55 -8.77 -0.82
CA ALA A 43 -8.84 -7.69 -0.17
C ALA A 43 -7.72 -8.20 0.76
N VAL A 44 -7.97 -9.31 1.47
CA VAL A 44 -6.90 -9.99 2.24
C VAL A 44 -5.85 -10.58 1.30
N ALA A 45 -6.24 -11.27 0.24
CA ALA A 45 -5.33 -11.82 -0.77
C ALA A 45 -4.43 -10.74 -1.39
N ARG A 46 -5.00 -9.60 -1.78
CA ARG A 46 -4.25 -8.44 -2.30
C ARG A 46 -3.29 -7.85 -1.27
N LEU A 47 -3.71 -7.75 0.00
CA LEU A 47 -2.87 -7.22 1.07
C LEU A 47 -1.65 -8.13 1.33
N THR A 48 -1.86 -9.45 1.31
CA THR A 48 -0.83 -10.42 1.71
C THR A 48 -0.09 -11.06 0.54
N GLY A 49 -0.52 -10.82 -0.70
CA GLY A 49 0.01 -11.48 -1.90
C GLY A 49 -0.30 -12.98 -1.96
N ILE A 50 -1.38 -13.43 -1.31
CA ILE A 50 -1.75 -14.85 -1.30
C ILE A 50 -2.69 -15.13 -2.48
N ASP A 51 -2.22 -15.88 -3.47
CA ASP A 51 -3.01 -16.22 -4.66
C ASP A 51 -3.99 -17.39 -4.40
N ASN A 52 -3.81 -18.15 -3.32
CA ASN A 52 -4.71 -19.23 -2.94
C ASN A 52 -5.84 -18.73 -2.03
N LEU A 53 -7.09 -18.74 -2.52
CA LEU A 53 -8.24 -18.23 -1.76
C LEU A 53 -8.51 -18.99 -0.45
N GLY A 54 -8.23 -20.29 -0.40
CA GLY A 54 -8.37 -21.08 0.84
C GLY A 54 -7.40 -20.63 1.93
N GLN A 55 -6.14 -20.34 1.56
CA GLN A 55 -5.15 -19.78 2.47
C GLN A 55 -5.51 -18.33 2.88
N ALA A 56 -5.97 -17.52 1.92
CA ALA A 56 -6.43 -16.15 2.21
C ALA A 56 -7.61 -16.15 3.20
N TYR A 57 -8.52 -17.12 3.11
CA TYR A 57 -9.59 -17.32 4.08
C TYR A 57 -9.06 -17.65 5.48
N ALA A 58 -8.10 -18.56 5.60
CA ALA A 58 -7.49 -18.91 6.89
C ALA A 58 -6.80 -17.69 7.53
N VAL A 59 -6.08 -16.89 6.74
CA VAL A 59 -5.48 -15.63 7.21
C VAL A 59 -6.54 -14.64 7.65
N ARG A 60 -7.62 -14.48 6.88
CA ARG A 60 -8.75 -13.62 7.24
C ARG A 60 -9.37 -14.01 8.58
N ALA A 61 -9.55 -15.29 8.85
CA ALA A 61 -10.09 -15.76 10.13
C ALA A 61 -9.19 -15.37 11.32
N ARG A 62 -7.87 -15.47 11.16
CA ARG A 62 -6.91 -15.02 12.17
C ARG A 62 -6.99 -13.51 12.39
N LEU A 63 -7.05 -12.73 11.30
CA LEU A 63 -7.22 -11.28 11.36
C LEU A 63 -8.52 -10.87 12.08
N MET A 64 -9.63 -11.62 11.95
CA MET A 64 -10.87 -11.35 12.73
C MET A 64 -10.58 -11.35 14.23
N ALA A 65 -9.86 -12.37 14.69
CA ALA A 65 -9.59 -12.54 16.11
C ALA A 65 -8.67 -11.44 16.63
N ASP A 66 -7.65 -11.05 15.85
CA ASP A 66 -6.73 -9.96 16.19
C ASP A 66 -7.43 -8.60 16.22
N VAL A 67 -8.22 -8.29 15.19
CA VAL A 67 -9.01 -7.06 15.11
C VAL A 67 -10.03 -7.01 16.25
N GLY A 68 -10.72 -8.11 16.52
CA GLY A 68 -11.67 -8.19 17.63
C GLY A 68 -11.03 -7.93 18.98
N ARG A 69 -9.82 -8.45 19.22
CA ARG A 69 -9.03 -8.12 20.42
C ARG A 69 -8.62 -6.64 20.45
N ALA A 70 -8.14 -6.11 19.33
CA ALA A 70 -7.68 -4.73 19.25
C ALA A 70 -8.81 -3.72 19.47
N CYS A 71 -10.00 -3.96 18.90
CA CYS A 71 -11.18 -3.11 19.06
C CYS A 71 -11.76 -3.11 20.49
N ARG A 72 -11.47 -4.13 21.31
CA ARG A 72 -11.88 -4.14 22.73
C ARG A 72 -10.98 -3.29 23.63
N ARG A 73 -9.87 -2.74 23.14
CA ARG A 73 -9.01 -1.85 23.93
C ARG A 73 -9.72 -0.52 24.16
N ALA A 74 -9.57 0.04 25.36
CA ALA A 74 -10.17 1.32 25.71
C ALA A 74 -9.73 2.42 24.72
N GLY A 75 -10.70 3.16 24.18
CA GLY A 75 -10.46 4.23 23.22
C GLY A 75 -10.16 3.79 21.77
N ALA A 76 -10.18 2.49 21.46
CA ALA A 76 -9.97 2.01 20.10
C ALA A 76 -11.17 2.36 19.19
N GLN A 77 -10.96 3.26 18.23
CA GLN A 77 -11.98 3.60 17.22
C GLN A 77 -11.72 2.91 15.88
N ARG A 78 -10.46 2.65 15.54
CA ARG A 78 -10.06 2.11 14.25
C ARG A 78 -8.84 1.21 14.39
N VAL A 79 -8.83 0.12 13.63
CA VAL A 79 -7.67 -0.78 13.50
C VAL A 79 -7.15 -0.72 12.06
N ARG A 80 -5.86 -0.48 11.90
CA ARG A 80 -5.18 -0.53 10.61
C ARG A 80 -4.34 -1.80 10.51
N ILE A 81 -4.65 -2.63 9.53
CA ILE A 81 -3.89 -3.83 9.19
C ILE A 81 -2.90 -3.44 8.10
N VAL A 82 -1.62 -3.69 8.34
CA VAL A 82 -0.52 -3.44 7.40
C VAL A 82 0.31 -4.71 7.29
N LEU A 83 0.85 -4.97 6.10
CA LEU A 83 1.88 -5.99 5.96
C LEU A 83 3.18 -5.41 6.53
N ALA A 84 3.68 -5.98 7.63
CA ALA A 84 4.98 -5.60 8.14
C ALA A 84 6.05 -6.15 7.20
N GLU A 85 6.95 -5.30 6.69
CA GLU A 85 8.20 -5.80 6.13
C GLU A 85 8.94 -6.54 7.25
N GLN A 86 9.10 -7.84 7.08
CA GLN A 86 9.83 -8.67 8.02
C GLN A 86 11.32 -8.26 7.96
N ALA A 87 11.74 -7.29 8.78
CA ALA A 87 13.15 -6.93 8.98
C ALA A 87 13.99 -8.07 9.62
N GLY A 88 13.44 -9.28 9.72
CA GLY A 88 14.00 -10.43 10.43
C GLY A 88 14.89 -11.34 9.60
N ASP A 89 14.71 -11.42 8.28
CA ASP A 89 15.49 -12.36 7.46
C ASP A 89 16.94 -11.90 7.29
N ALA A 90 17.18 -10.60 7.09
CA ALA A 90 18.53 -10.06 6.99
C ALA A 90 19.32 -10.20 8.31
N ARG A 91 18.66 -10.03 9.47
CA ARG A 91 19.31 -10.12 10.79
C ARG A 91 19.56 -11.57 11.21
N ARG A 92 18.67 -12.50 10.83
CA ARG A 92 18.84 -13.94 11.09
C ARG A 92 19.94 -14.54 10.21
N LEU A 93 20.10 -14.07 8.97
CA LEU A 93 21.23 -14.45 8.10
C LEU A 93 22.57 -13.87 8.57
N ALA A 94 22.57 -12.68 9.18
CA ALA A 94 23.80 -12.06 9.71
C ALA A 94 24.28 -12.66 11.04
N ALA A 95 23.38 -13.25 11.85
CA ALA A 95 23.72 -13.88 13.12
C ALA A 95 24.19 -15.35 12.97
N VAL A 96 24.11 -15.91 11.77
CA VAL A 96 24.69 -17.21 11.41
C VAL A 96 25.94 -16.93 10.56
N ARG A 97 26.98 -16.39 11.19
CA ARG A 97 28.33 -16.30 10.63
C ARG A 97 29.35 -16.52 11.72
#